data_AF-A0A0R1F2P6-F1
#
_entry.id   AF-A0A0R1F2P6-F1
#
_cell.length_a   1.000
_cell.length_b   1.000
_cell.length_c   1.000
_cell.angle_alpha   90.00
_cell.angle_beta   90.00
_cell.angle_gamma   90.00
#
_symmetry.space_group_name_H-M   'P 1'
#
loop_
_entity.id
_entity.type
_entity.pdbx_description
1 polymer ?
#
loop_
_entity_poly.entity_id
_entity_poly.type
_entity_poly.pdbx_seq_one_letter_code
_entity_poly.pdbx_strand_id
1 'polypeptide(L)'
;MRSSENNKSGKLLASAVLCTFILFLISVLWALHTGTKLAKTTPLILVLILSILSYRQYQPNTTDKKRPLFVPKAFGVGLGINPNHPVGRLIWYLIFVVVTALIVFVAFSD
;
A
#
# COMPACT_ATOMS: atom_id res chain seq x y z
N MET A 1 -4.64 7.48 -29.01
CA MET A 1 -3.40 7.63 -28.20
C MET A 1 -3.60 7.50 -26.69
N ARG A 2 -4.63 8.10 -26.06
CA ARG A 2 -4.86 8.08 -24.59
C ARG A 2 -5.04 6.70 -23.92
N SER A 3 -5.51 5.70 -24.67
CA SER A 3 -5.72 4.33 -24.18
C SER A 3 -4.40 3.55 -23.96
N SER A 4 -3.37 3.81 -24.78
CA SER A 4 -2.06 3.14 -24.70
C SER A 4 -1.25 3.58 -23.47
N GLU A 5 -1.24 4.89 -23.17
CA GLU A 5 -0.54 5.43 -22.01
C GLU A 5 -1.14 4.96 -20.68
N ASN A 6 -2.47 4.87 -20.59
CA ASN A 6 -3.15 4.45 -19.36
C ASN A 6 -2.86 2.97 -19.04
N ASN A 7 -2.81 2.11 -20.08
CA ASN A 7 -2.38 0.72 -19.98
C ASN A 7 -0.91 0.60 -19.52
N LYS A 8 -0.01 1.40 -20.11
CA LYS A 8 1.41 1.40 -19.72
C LYS A 8 1.63 1.86 -18.28
N SER A 9 0.97 2.94 -17.87
CA SER A 9 1.05 3.46 -16.49
C SER A 9 0.51 2.46 -15.45
N GLY A 10 -0.63 1.82 -15.74
CA GLY A 10 -1.18 0.76 -14.88
C GLY A 10 -0.25 -0.44 -14.73
N LYS A 11 0.40 -0.88 -15.82
CA LYS A 11 1.41 -1.96 -15.79
C LYS A 11 2.65 -1.57 -14.99
N LEU A 12 3.12 -0.33 -15.12
CA LEU A 12 4.25 0.19 -14.33
C LEU A 12 3.91 0.26 -12.84
N LEU A 13 2.71 0.74 -12.48
CA LEU A 13 2.22 0.73 -11.09
C LEU A 13 2.13 -0.69 -10.52
N ALA A 14 1.59 -1.64 -11.30
CA ALA A 14 1.51 -3.04 -10.88
C ALA A 14 2.90 -3.66 -10.68
N SER A 15 3.83 -3.40 -11.60
CA SER A 15 5.23 -3.84 -11.46
C SER A 15 5.92 -3.21 -10.25
N ALA A 16 5.70 -1.91 -9.99
CA ALA A 16 6.22 -1.24 -8.82
C ALA A 16 5.70 -1.88 -7.52
N VAL A 17 4.40 -2.14 -7.43
CA VAL A 17 3.79 -2.84 -6.28
C VAL A 17 4.43 -4.21 -6.06
N LEU A 18 4.60 -5.00 -7.13
CA LEU A 18 5.22 -6.32 -7.04
C LEU A 18 6.69 -6.23 -6.58
N CYS A 19 7.47 -5.31 -7.15
CA CYS A 19 8.86 -5.09 -6.76
C CYS A 19 8.97 -4.66 -5.28
N THR A 20 8.16 -3.69 -4.85
CA THR A 20 8.13 -3.26 -3.45
C THR A 20 7.71 -4.39 -2.52
N PHE A 21 6.78 -5.26 -2.93
CA PHE A 21 6.35 -6.41 -2.14
C PHE A 21 7.47 -7.45 -1.96
N ILE A 22 8.23 -7.74 -3.01
CA ILE A 22 9.39 -8.62 -2.92
C ILE A 22 10.44 -8.04 -1.97
N LEU A 23 10.75 -6.74 -2.09
CA LEU A 23 11.67 -6.05 -1.19
C LEU A 23 11.17 -6.08 0.27
N PHE A 24 9.86 -5.94 0.47
CA PHE A 24 9.24 -6.08 1.79
C PHE A 24 9.51 -7.47 2.38
N LEU A 25 9.27 -8.55 1.64
CA LEU A 25 9.53 -9.91 2.11
C LEU A 25 11.01 -10.12 2.49
N ILE A 26 11.93 -9.64 1.65
CA ILE A 26 13.37 -9.72 1.93
C ILE A 26 13.72 -8.92 3.20
N SER A 27 13.15 -7.72 3.37
CA SER A 27 13.41 -6.90 4.54
C SER A 27 12.91 -7.53 5.84
N VAL A 28 11.78 -8.25 5.80
CA VAL A 28 11.25 -8.97 6.97
C VAL A 28 12.22 -10.08 7.38
N LEU A 29 12.73 -10.86 6.43
CA LEU A 29 13.72 -11.90 6.71
C LEU A 29 15.00 -11.30 7.32
N TRP A 30 15.46 -10.18 6.78
CA TRP A 30 16.63 -9.45 7.31
C TRP A 30 16.39 -8.90 8.74
N ALA A 31 15.18 -8.38 9.00
CA ALA A 31 14.78 -7.90 10.32
C ALA A 31 14.75 -9.01 11.37
N LEU A 32 14.21 -10.17 11.00
CA LEU A 32 14.17 -11.36 11.87
C LEU A 32 15.57 -11.90 12.15
N HIS A 33 16.48 -11.86 11.17
CA HIS A 33 17.83 -12.38 11.33
C HIS A 33 18.72 -11.46 12.20
N THR A 34 18.71 -10.16 11.95
CA THR A 34 19.65 -9.22 12.59
C THR A 34 19.11 -8.58 13.87
N GLY A 35 17.79 -8.41 13.99
CA GLY A 35 17.15 -7.77 15.13
C GLY A 35 17.50 -6.28 15.33
N THR A 36 18.29 -5.67 14.43
CA THR A 36 18.73 -4.27 14.56
C THR A 36 17.56 -3.31 14.36
N LYS A 37 17.66 -2.13 14.97
CA LYS A 37 16.66 -1.07 14.84
C LYS A 37 16.38 -0.72 13.37
N LEU A 38 17.45 -0.53 12.59
CA LEU A 38 17.36 -0.25 11.15
C LEU A 38 16.62 -1.36 10.40
N ALA A 39 16.94 -2.63 10.68
CA ALA A 39 16.29 -3.74 10.02
C ALA A 39 14.80 -3.86 10.40
N LYS A 40 14.42 -3.54 11.64
CA LYS A 40 13.01 -3.49 12.08
C LYS A 40 12.22 -2.34 11.47
N THR A 41 12.83 -1.17 11.28
CA THR A 41 12.17 0.01 10.69
C THR A 41 11.96 -0.14 9.18
N THR A 42 12.88 -0.81 8.47
CA THR A 42 12.83 -0.99 7.02
C THR A 42 11.53 -1.60 6.47
N PRO A 43 11.00 -2.73 6.99
CA PRO A 43 9.74 -3.30 6.51
C PRO A 43 8.54 -2.37 6.76
N LEU A 44 8.54 -1.56 7.82
CA LEU A 44 7.48 -0.60 8.10
C LEU A 44 7.43 0.52 7.05
N ILE A 45 8.60 1.02 6.62
CA ILE A 45 8.70 1.99 5.52
C ILE A 45 8.18 1.38 4.22
N LEU A 46 8.55 0.13 3.92
CA LEU A 46 8.09 -0.56 2.72
C LEU A 46 6.57 -0.81 2.73
N VAL A 47 5.98 -1.14 3.89
CA VAL A 47 4.52 -1.23 4.07
C VAL A 47 3.84 0.12 3.85
N LEU A 48 4.44 1.22 4.30
CA LEU A 48 3.92 2.55 4.04
C LEU A 48 3.92 2.87 2.54
N ILE A 49 5.02 2.57 1.83
CA ILE A 49 5.11 2.73 0.37
C ILE A 49 4.07 1.87 -0.34
N LEU A 50 3.93 0.59 0.02
CA LEU A 50 2.92 -0.32 -0.52
C LEU A 50 1.50 0.23 -0.32
N SER A 51 1.23 0.79 0.85
CA SER A 51 -0.06 1.41 1.18
C SER A 51 -0.36 2.61 0.27
N ILE A 52 0.63 3.50 0.06
CA ILE A 52 0.50 4.63 -0.86
C ILE A 52 0.26 4.14 -2.29
N LEU A 53 1.06 3.19 -2.79
CA LEU A 53 0.91 2.65 -4.13
C LEU A 53 -0.45 1.99 -4.34
N SER A 54 -0.92 1.22 -3.35
CA SER A 54 -2.24 0.60 -3.38
C SER A 54 -3.36 1.64 -3.35
N TYR A 55 -3.25 2.69 -2.55
CA TYR A 55 -4.19 3.81 -2.57
C TYR A 55 -4.27 4.48 -3.95
N ARG A 56 -3.14 4.66 -4.64
CA ARG A 56 -3.11 5.25 -6.00
C ARG A 56 -3.77 4.37 -7.05
N GLN A 57 -3.71 3.04 -6.91
CA GLN A 57 -4.44 2.12 -7.79
C GLN A 57 -5.96 2.29 -7.70
N TYR A 58 -6.47 2.85 -6.59
CA TYR A 58 -7.89 3.15 -6.41
C TYR A 58 -8.30 4.55 -6.88
N GLN A 59 -7.43 5.33 -7.55
CA GLN A 59 -7.83 6.63 -8.10
C GLN A 59 -9.04 6.42 -9.03
N PRO A 60 -10.21 6.99 -8.69
CA PRO A 60 -11.44 6.64 -9.38
C PRO A 60 -11.45 7.25 -10.77
N ASN A 61 -11.59 6.41 -11.80
CA ASN A 61 -11.93 6.88 -13.15
C ASN A 61 -13.39 7.33 -13.27
N THR A 62 -14.24 7.16 -12.24
CA THR A 62 -15.67 7.49 -12.34
C THR A 62 -16.25 8.14 -11.08
N THR A 63 -17.10 9.14 -11.30
CA THR A 63 -17.75 10.03 -10.33
C THR A 63 -19.02 9.41 -9.71
N ASP A 64 -19.08 8.09 -9.54
CA ASP A 64 -20.30 7.45 -9.05
C ASP A 64 -20.51 7.63 -7.54
N LYS A 65 -21.74 8.05 -7.17
CA LYS A 65 -22.16 8.34 -5.79
C LYS A 65 -22.39 7.09 -4.93
N LYS A 66 -22.51 5.90 -5.53
CA LYS A 66 -22.65 4.61 -4.82
C LYS A 66 -21.39 3.79 -4.99
N ARG A 67 -20.36 4.06 -4.18
CA ARG A 67 -19.09 3.32 -4.22
C ARG A 67 -19.15 2.20 -3.17
N PRO A 68 -19.11 0.91 -3.54
CA PRO A 68 -19.12 -0.16 -2.54
C PRO A 68 -17.86 -0.08 -1.67
N LEU A 69 -17.98 -0.42 -0.37
CA LEU A 69 -16.85 -0.46 0.57
C LEU A 69 -15.81 -1.50 0.14
N PHE A 70 -16.28 -2.67 -0.30
CA PHE A 70 -15.46 -3.74 -0.82
C PHE A 70 -15.51 -3.76 -2.35
N VAL A 71 -14.35 -3.79 -2.98
CA VAL A 71 -14.19 -3.82 -4.42
C VAL A 71 -13.29 -5.00 -4.79
N PRO A 72 -13.58 -5.75 -5.87
CA PRO A 72 -12.65 -6.76 -6.37
C PRO A 72 -11.30 -6.11 -6.63
N LYS A 73 -10.21 -6.76 -6.19
CA LYS A 73 -8.87 -6.25 -6.48
C LYS A 73 -8.67 -6.26 -8.00
N ALA A 74 -8.11 -5.17 -8.53
CA ALA A 74 -7.76 -5.07 -9.96
C ALA A 74 -6.71 -6.13 -10.37
N PHE A 75 -5.90 -6.59 -9.41
CA PHE A 75 -4.89 -7.62 -9.59
C PHE A 75 -5.06 -8.72 -8.54
N GLY A 76 -5.27 -9.96 -8.98
CA GLY A 76 -5.39 -11.15 -8.12
C GLY A 76 -6.81 -11.48 -7.64
N VAL A 77 -6.93 -12.50 -6.79
CA VAL A 77 -8.20 -12.93 -6.19
C VAL A 77 -8.39 -12.25 -4.83
N GLY A 78 -9.56 -11.65 -4.60
CA GLY A 78 -9.95 -11.12 -3.29
C GLY A 78 -10.61 -9.74 -3.34
N LEU A 79 -11.09 -9.32 -2.17
CA LEU A 79 -11.69 -8.01 -1.95
C LEU A 79 -10.65 -7.03 -1.40
N GLY A 80 -10.73 -5.78 -1.86
CA GLY A 80 -10.01 -4.65 -1.30
C GLY A 80 -10.96 -3.61 -0.72
N ILE A 81 -10.44 -2.77 0.17
CA ILE A 81 -11.20 -1.69 0.80
C ILE A 81 -11.08 -0.45 -0.08
N ASN A 82 -12.21 0.04 -0.54
CA ASN A 82 -12.29 1.18 -1.42
C ASN A 82 -12.06 2.50 -0.65
N PRO A 83 -10.93 3.21 -0.83
CA PRO A 83 -10.67 4.50 -0.16
C PRO A 83 -11.66 5.59 -0.55
N ASN A 84 -12.40 5.37 -1.64
CA ASN A 84 -13.38 6.31 -2.13
C ASN A 84 -14.74 6.24 -1.40
N HIS A 85 -15.00 5.16 -0.67
CA HIS A 85 -16.15 5.06 0.23
C HIS A 85 -15.82 5.79 1.55
N PRO A 86 -16.73 6.55 2.19
CA PRO A 86 -16.42 7.31 3.41
C PRO A 86 -15.83 6.45 4.53
N VAL A 87 -16.40 5.26 4.78
CA VAL A 87 -15.84 4.31 5.76
C VAL A 87 -14.49 3.76 5.30
N GLY A 88 -14.33 3.48 4.00
CA GLY A 88 -13.07 2.98 3.48
C GLY A 88 -11.95 4.02 3.60
N ARG A 89 -12.27 5.30 3.34
CA ARG A 89 -11.34 6.42 3.55
C ARG A 89 -10.87 6.50 5.00
N LEU A 90 -11.78 6.37 5.96
CA LEU A 90 -11.44 6.36 7.38
C LEU A 90 -10.51 5.20 7.72
N ILE A 91 -10.78 3.99 7.21
CA ILE A 91 -9.91 2.82 7.39
C ILE A 91 -8.51 3.10 6.82
N TRP A 92 -8.42 3.68 5.63
CA TRP A 92 -7.14 4.03 5.02
C TRP A 92 -6.35 5.06 5.86
N TYR A 93 -7.01 6.11 6.36
CA TYR A 93 -6.34 7.06 7.27
C TYR A 93 -5.87 6.39 8.56
N LEU A 94 -6.67 5.48 9.13
CA LEU A 94 -6.26 4.74 10.32
C LEU A 94 -5.01 3.89 10.05
N ILE A 95 -4.97 3.19 8.91
CA ILE A 95 -3.79 2.41 8.49
C ILE A 95 -2.56 3.32 8.37
N PHE A 96 -2.68 4.47 7.71
CA PHE A 96 -1.57 5.43 7.59
C PHE A 96 -1.08 5.90 8.95
N VAL A 97 -1.98 6.32 9.84
CA VAL A 97 -1.64 6.80 11.19
C VAL A 97 -0.95 5.70 12.00
N VAL A 98 -1.49 4.48 12.00
CA VAL A 98 -0.92 3.35 12.76
C VAL A 98 0.48 3.00 12.25
N VAL A 99 0.66 2.87 10.93
CA VAL A 99 1.97 2.54 10.33
C VAL A 99 2.99 3.64 10.62
N THR A 100 2.62 4.91 10.47
CA THR A 100 3.50 6.04 10.80
C THR A 100 3.86 6.05 12.29
N ALA A 101 2.90 5.83 13.18
CA ALA A 101 3.16 5.76 14.62
C ALA A 101 4.11 4.61 14.97
N LEU A 102 3.96 3.44 14.34
CA LEU A 102 4.87 2.31 14.52
C LEU A 102 6.29 2.62 14.02
N ILE A 103 6.42 3.30 12.88
CA ILE A 103 7.73 3.74 12.38
C ILE A 103 8.41 4.66 13.39
N VAL A 104 7.69 5.67 13.88
CA VAL A 104 8.21 6.60 14.90
C VAL A 104 8.58 5.82 16.17
N PHE A 105 7.68 4.98 16.67
CA PHE A 105 7.93 4.20 17.87
C PHE A 105 9.20 3.36 17.74
N VAL A 106 9.32 2.53 16.69
CA VAL A 106 10.48 1.64 16.51
C VAL A 106 11.76 2.41 16.19
N ALA A 107 11.68 3.52 15.45
CA ALA A 107 12.86 4.32 15.10
C ALA A 107 13.42 5.09 16.31
N PHE A 108 12.57 5.48 17.27
CA PHE A 108 12.95 6.31 18.41
C PHE A 108 12.90 5.57 19.76
N SER A 109 12.41 4.34 19.83
CA SER A 109 12.49 3.50 21.04
C SER A 109 13.92 2.99 21.23
N ASP A 110 14.56 3.30 22.36
CA ASP A 110 15.92 2.84 22.67
C ASP A 110 16.01 1.31 22.85
#